data_AF-A0A963C5Q2-F1
#
_entry.id   AF-A0A963C5Q2-F1
#
_cell.length_a   1.000
_cell.length_b   1.000
_cell.length_c   1.000
_cell.angle_alpha   90.00
_cell.angle_beta   90.00
_cell.angle_gamma   90.00
#
_symmetry.space_group_name_H-M   'P 1'
#
loop_
_entity.id
_entity.type
_entity.pdbx_description
1 polymer ?
#
loop_
_entity_poly.entity_id
_entity_poly.type
_entity_poly.pdbx_seq_one_letter_code
_entity_poly.pdbx_strand_id
1 'polypeptide(L)'
;MNHANGTSLPVDTADARACAALIATLPLTNAREAHQTLVMLLTGLAHRPPAAAAYLDLLETLRSPLAFLQDAIAQRYASRPLPPTPTEAEAFRQVLALWQAMARAYAQVAQLGSNDTQIQNRLALICQRCVHYAGKVILEFYRARREPSPGVWIDLHGYFATAEEWGIDKKAVPEPLNEINKNQSAAEAYIAILLVDLASPYSRSTHEFSWICRWARRFASLTVVRPLGEPVESRAFGVDLMRDASTRPLELLPRTASVRWFDTRQLSPQIQDMLARLRERQSPAALGLGDDCPASVASRLLLQLYKPWCLNATPRRFQRRGASGVAETCLGFESIHYHVSGAEFNQPEHVRIYSRGDMERIWTFRDQIDPTQLSVRASQMQLGYPLERWEVENQSVSGFRLLRGEAGARIEHGQLFCLRPPDGEHFLLAQVSWNLMQKDDLLIGIHVLPGVPQGIAVRPTGLKVSPSEHYVRAFLLPAVPALKEEATLVLPRGWFQAERVVEVFTDRQAKLKLGELLGQGPDFERVTYTRT
;
A
#
# COMPACT_ATOMS: atom_id res chain seq x y z
N MET A 1 40.54 -19.77 8.42
CA MET A 1 39.82 -20.36 9.58
C MET A 1 39.40 -19.22 10.50
N ASN A 2 38.17 -18.73 10.33
CA ASN A 2 37.52 -17.81 11.27
C ASN A 2 36.26 -18.52 11.72
N HIS A 3 36.23 -18.94 12.99
CA HIS A 3 35.05 -19.53 13.61
C HIS A 3 33.94 -18.47 13.66
N ALA A 4 32.95 -18.60 12.77
CA ALA A 4 31.64 -18.05 13.03
C ALA A 4 31.10 -18.78 14.28
N ASN A 5 31.04 -18.09 15.42
CA ASN A 5 30.31 -18.56 16.58
C ASN A 5 28.86 -18.80 16.15
N GLY A 6 28.51 -20.06 15.89
CA GLY A 6 27.13 -20.47 15.75
C GLY A 6 26.43 -20.22 17.07
N THR A 7 25.59 -19.18 17.12
CA THR A 7 24.65 -18.99 18.21
C THR A 7 23.74 -20.22 18.25
N SER A 8 24.01 -21.13 19.17
CA SER A 8 23.16 -22.28 19.47
C SER A 8 22.05 -21.84 20.42
N LEU A 9 20.87 -22.44 20.28
CA LEU A 9 19.74 -22.14 21.15
C LEU A 9 20.10 -22.62 22.56
N PRO A 10 20.03 -21.79 23.61
CA PRO A 10 20.52 -22.13 24.93
C PRO A 10 19.60 -23.08 25.72
N VAL A 11 18.57 -23.65 25.08
CA VAL A 11 17.56 -24.52 25.71
C VAL A 11 17.27 -25.76 24.87
N ASP A 12 17.00 -26.89 25.53
CA ASP A 12 16.41 -28.06 24.87
C ASP A 12 14.94 -27.78 24.58
N THR A 13 14.55 -27.87 23.31
CA THR A 13 13.18 -27.58 22.88
C THR A 13 12.16 -28.65 23.28
N ALA A 14 12.63 -29.83 23.71
CA ALA A 14 11.79 -30.82 24.37
C ALA A 14 11.39 -30.42 25.81
N ASP A 15 12.13 -29.50 26.45
CA ASP A 15 11.79 -28.96 27.77
C ASP A 15 10.92 -27.71 27.62
N ALA A 16 9.61 -27.90 27.76
CA ALA A 16 8.65 -26.82 27.64
C ALA A 16 8.82 -25.73 28.73
N ARG A 17 9.33 -26.07 29.92
CA ARG A 17 9.55 -25.07 30.98
C ARG A 17 10.73 -24.17 30.63
N ALA A 18 11.82 -24.75 30.12
CA ALA A 18 12.97 -23.99 29.65
C ALA A 18 12.59 -23.06 28.48
N CYS A 19 11.77 -23.56 27.54
CA CYS A 19 11.24 -22.74 26.44
C CYS A 19 10.37 -21.58 26.94
N ALA A 20 9.46 -21.83 27.88
CA ALA A 20 8.60 -20.78 28.44
C ALA A 20 9.42 -19.71 29.17
N ALA A 21 10.44 -20.12 29.94
CA ALA A 21 11.35 -19.20 30.61
C ALA A 21 12.14 -18.33 29.60
N LEU A 22 12.57 -18.91 28.48
CA LEU A 22 13.22 -18.16 27.40
C LEU A 22 12.27 -17.14 26.75
N ILE A 23 11.01 -17.51 26.50
CA ILE A 23 10.00 -16.59 25.95
C ILE A 23 9.77 -15.41 26.90
N ALA A 24 9.72 -15.66 28.20
CA ALA A 24 9.49 -14.63 29.22
C ALA A 24 10.65 -13.61 29.33
N THR A 25 11.87 -13.99 28.92
CA THR A 25 13.07 -13.14 29.01
C THR A 25 13.49 -12.53 27.67
N LEU A 26 12.66 -12.64 26.63
CA LEU A 26 12.98 -12.09 25.31
C LEU A 26 13.31 -10.58 25.38
N PRO A 27 14.46 -10.15 24.84
CA PRO A 27 14.86 -8.75 24.87
C PRO A 27 14.10 -7.95 23.81
N LEU A 28 12.82 -7.64 24.06
CA LEU A 28 11.95 -6.94 23.10
C LEU A 28 12.44 -5.53 22.74
N THR A 29 13.35 -4.95 23.53
CA THR A 29 14.06 -3.70 23.22
C THR A 29 15.13 -3.88 22.15
N ASN A 30 15.65 -5.09 21.94
CA ASN A 30 16.60 -5.46 20.89
C ASN A 30 15.91 -6.37 19.86
N ALA A 31 15.17 -5.76 18.93
CA ALA A 31 14.37 -6.48 17.95
C ALA A 31 15.17 -7.52 17.14
N ARG A 32 16.44 -7.25 16.81
CA ARG A 32 17.27 -8.18 16.03
C ARG A 32 17.57 -9.46 16.83
N GLU A 33 17.99 -9.31 18.07
CA GLU A 33 18.33 -10.45 18.95
C GLU A 33 17.09 -11.25 19.33
N ALA A 34 15.99 -10.57 19.64
CA ALA A 34 14.71 -11.22 19.89
C ALA A 34 14.25 -12.02 18.66
N HIS A 35 14.36 -11.46 17.45
CA HIS A 35 13.98 -12.16 16.22
C HIS A 35 14.81 -13.41 15.98
N GLN A 36 16.14 -13.31 16.10
CA GLN A 36 17.05 -14.46 15.97
C GLN A 36 16.71 -15.57 16.97
N THR A 37 16.47 -15.20 18.24
CA THR A 37 16.07 -16.15 19.29
C THR A 37 14.77 -16.86 18.91
N LEU A 38 13.76 -16.14 18.40
CA LEU A 38 12.49 -16.73 17.99
C LEU A 38 12.60 -17.65 16.78
N VAL A 39 13.43 -17.29 15.79
CA VAL A 39 13.72 -18.15 14.64
C VAL A 39 14.35 -19.45 15.11
N MET A 40 15.35 -19.38 15.99
CA MET A 40 16.03 -20.56 16.53
C MET A 40 15.08 -21.41 17.39
N LEU A 41 14.24 -20.78 18.22
CA LEU A 41 13.25 -21.47 19.05
C LEU A 41 12.22 -22.22 18.20
N LEU A 42 11.58 -21.55 17.23
CA LEU A 42 10.57 -22.20 16.37
C LEU A 42 11.20 -23.27 15.48
N THR A 43 12.43 -23.07 15.01
CA THR A 43 13.17 -24.10 14.28
C THR A 43 13.43 -25.30 15.18
N GLY A 44 13.91 -25.09 16.41
CA GLY A 44 14.15 -26.18 17.36
C GLY A 44 12.87 -26.94 17.71
N LEU A 45 11.78 -26.22 18.01
CA LEU A 45 10.46 -26.81 18.29
C LEU A 45 9.95 -27.66 17.12
N ALA A 46 10.18 -27.23 15.87
CA ALA A 46 9.79 -28.02 14.71
C ALA A 46 10.55 -29.34 14.58
N HIS A 47 11.82 -29.39 15.02
CA HIS A 47 12.66 -30.59 14.93
C HIS A 47 12.54 -31.51 16.15
N ARG A 48 12.45 -30.95 17.35
CA ARG A 48 12.39 -31.68 18.62
C ARG A 48 11.30 -31.09 19.52
N PRO A 49 10.02 -31.28 19.16
CA PRO A 49 8.90 -30.72 19.91
C PRO A 49 8.76 -31.37 21.29
N PRO A 50 8.22 -30.64 22.29
CA PRO A 50 7.73 -31.26 23.51
C PRO A 50 6.40 -32.01 23.23
N ALA A 51 5.77 -32.56 24.27
CA ALA A 51 4.44 -33.15 24.14
C ALA A 51 3.43 -32.16 23.53
N ALA A 52 2.48 -32.65 22.72
CA ALA A 52 1.62 -31.80 21.88
C ALA A 52 0.86 -30.72 22.66
N ALA A 53 0.29 -31.05 23.83
CA ALA A 53 -0.39 -30.08 24.69
C ALA A 53 0.56 -28.96 25.18
N ALA A 54 1.76 -29.32 25.64
CA ALA A 54 2.77 -28.35 26.07
C ALA A 54 3.28 -27.50 24.89
N TYR A 55 3.41 -28.09 23.71
CA TYR A 55 3.79 -27.36 22.50
C TYR A 55 2.73 -26.31 22.15
N LEU A 56 1.44 -26.66 22.21
CA LEU A 56 0.35 -25.72 21.98
C LEU A 56 0.39 -24.53 22.96
N ASP A 57 0.62 -24.79 24.24
CA ASP A 57 0.63 -23.74 25.28
C ASP A 57 1.84 -22.81 25.12
N LEU A 58 2.99 -23.32 24.68
CA LEU A 58 4.14 -22.50 24.29
C LEU A 58 3.82 -21.58 23.12
N LEU A 59 3.17 -22.10 22.08
CA LEU A 59 2.77 -21.30 20.92
C LEU A 59 1.78 -20.21 21.32
N GLU A 60 0.80 -20.50 22.17
CA GLU A 60 -0.14 -19.50 22.70
C GLU A 60 0.56 -18.42 23.53
N THR A 61 1.56 -18.79 24.33
CA THR A 61 2.37 -17.84 25.12
C THR A 61 3.22 -16.93 24.22
N LEU A 62 3.75 -17.48 23.13
CA LEU A 62 4.62 -16.77 22.18
C LEU A 62 3.88 -15.69 21.36
N ARG A 63 2.55 -15.77 21.22
CA ARG A 63 1.79 -14.93 20.28
C ARG A 63 1.97 -13.44 20.50
N SER A 64 1.87 -12.97 21.74
CA SER A 64 1.96 -11.55 22.09
C SER A 64 3.35 -10.95 21.82
N PRO A 65 4.46 -11.51 22.36
CA PRO A 65 5.80 -10.98 22.07
C PRO A 65 6.17 -11.07 20.59
N LEU A 66 5.75 -12.15 19.91
CA LEU A 66 5.99 -12.31 18.48
C LEU A 66 5.21 -11.28 17.66
N ALA A 67 3.94 -11.01 17.97
CA ALA A 67 3.17 -9.96 17.30
C ALA A 67 3.79 -8.57 17.46
N PHE A 68 4.16 -8.20 18.68
CA PHE A 68 4.82 -6.93 18.97
C PHE A 68 6.11 -6.75 18.15
N LEU A 69 6.96 -7.79 18.14
CA LEU A 69 8.23 -7.76 17.42
C LEU A 69 8.02 -7.64 15.90
N GLN A 70 7.11 -8.44 15.35
CA GLN A 70 6.83 -8.48 13.92
C GLN A 70 6.28 -7.15 13.41
N ASP A 71 5.39 -6.51 14.17
CA ASP A 71 4.85 -5.19 13.81
C ASP A 71 5.96 -4.12 13.81
N ALA A 72 6.91 -4.17 14.75
CA ALA A 72 8.05 -3.27 14.79
C ALA A 72 9.00 -3.47 13.59
N ILE A 73 9.32 -4.72 13.22
CA ILE A 73 10.18 -5.01 12.07
C ILE A 73 9.48 -4.64 10.76
N ALA A 74 8.16 -4.85 10.66
CA ALA A 74 7.38 -4.55 9.47
C ALA A 74 7.39 -3.06 9.07
N GLN A 75 7.54 -2.15 10.05
CA GLN A 75 7.69 -0.71 9.78
C GLN A 75 8.91 -0.39 8.91
N ARG A 76 9.90 -1.28 8.84
CA ARG A 76 11.09 -1.07 8.02
C ARG A 76 10.77 -1.07 6.52
N TYR A 77 9.69 -1.71 6.08
CA TYR A 77 9.31 -1.80 4.65
C TYR A 77 7.91 -1.27 4.31
N ALA A 78 6.98 -1.13 5.27
CA ALA A 78 5.55 -0.88 5.01
C ALA A 78 5.20 0.45 4.29
N SER A 79 6.07 1.45 4.34
CA SER A 79 5.87 2.78 3.75
C SER A 79 7.07 3.21 2.91
N ARG A 80 7.85 2.25 2.41
CA ARG A 80 9.07 2.54 1.66
C ARG A 80 8.81 2.59 0.15
N PRO A 81 9.47 3.51 -0.58
CA PRO A 81 9.46 3.52 -2.03
C PRO A 81 9.97 2.20 -2.63
N LEU A 82 9.49 1.83 -3.82
CA LEU A 82 9.95 0.65 -4.55
C LEU A 82 10.88 1.04 -5.71
N PRO A 83 11.92 0.27 -6.06
CA PRO A 83 12.25 -1.05 -5.51
C PRO A 83 12.80 -1.00 -4.07
N PRO A 84 12.67 -2.09 -3.31
CA PRO A 84 13.13 -2.16 -1.93
C PRO A 84 14.67 -2.27 -1.87
N THR A 85 15.27 -1.65 -0.87
CA THR A 85 16.69 -1.84 -0.56
C THR A 85 16.94 -3.27 0.00
N PRO A 86 18.19 -3.77 -0.03
CA PRO A 86 18.52 -5.08 0.54
C PRO A 86 18.10 -5.24 2.00
N THR A 87 18.24 -4.18 2.79
CA THR A 87 17.85 -4.15 4.21
C THR A 87 16.33 -4.24 4.40
N GLU A 88 15.55 -3.59 3.55
CA GLU A 88 14.08 -3.67 3.56
C GLU A 88 13.61 -5.05 3.10
N ALA A 89 14.25 -5.62 2.07
CA ALA A 89 13.96 -6.97 1.58
C ALA A 89 14.28 -8.06 2.62
N GLU A 90 15.39 -7.93 3.36
CA GLU A 90 15.73 -8.83 4.46
C GLU A 90 14.70 -8.73 5.60
N ALA A 91 14.32 -7.52 6.02
CA ALA A 91 13.29 -7.34 7.05
C ALA A 91 11.95 -7.99 6.65
N PHE A 92 11.55 -7.87 5.38
CA PHE A 92 10.38 -8.56 4.85
C PHE A 92 10.50 -10.08 4.94
N ARG A 93 11.62 -10.65 4.47
CA ARG A 93 11.87 -12.11 4.54
C ARG A 93 11.84 -12.63 5.97
N GLN A 94 12.42 -11.89 6.91
CA GLN A 94 12.44 -12.21 8.34
C GLN A 94 11.03 -12.28 8.93
N VAL A 95 10.17 -11.32 8.57
CA VAL A 95 8.77 -11.31 9.05
C VAL A 95 7.99 -12.50 8.48
N LEU A 96 8.10 -12.75 7.17
CA LEU A 96 7.44 -13.87 6.52
C LEU A 96 7.84 -15.22 7.14
N ALA A 97 9.13 -15.44 7.36
CA ALA A 97 9.65 -16.71 7.87
C ALA A 97 9.02 -17.09 9.22
N LEU A 98 8.91 -16.13 10.14
CA LEU A 98 8.29 -16.37 11.45
C LEU A 98 6.77 -16.60 11.34
N TRP A 99 6.05 -15.87 10.48
CA TRP A 99 4.62 -16.14 10.28
C TRP A 99 4.34 -17.52 9.70
N GLN A 100 5.14 -17.94 8.72
CA GLN A 100 5.08 -19.29 8.15
C GLN A 100 5.43 -20.35 9.19
N ALA A 101 6.47 -20.11 10.00
CA ALA A 101 6.86 -21.03 11.08
C ALA A 101 5.74 -21.19 12.12
N MET A 102 5.03 -20.11 12.50
CA MET A 102 3.88 -20.21 13.39
C MET A 102 2.76 -21.06 12.79
N ALA A 103 2.36 -20.81 11.53
CA ALA A 103 1.31 -21.61 10.88
C ALA A 103 1.65 -23.11 10.85
N ARG A 104 2.90 -23.44 10.47
CA ARG A 104 3.40 -24.83 10.45
C ARG A 104 3.49 -25.45 11.83
N ALA A 105 3.90 -24.70 12.84
CA ALA A 105 3.99 -25.19 14.22
C ALA A 105 2.61 -25.60 14.77
N TYR A 106 1.57 -24.80 14.54
CA TYR A 106 0.20 -25.17 14.91
C TYR A 106 -0.29 -26.41 14.15
N ALA A 107 -0.01 -26.50 12.85
CA ALA A 107 -0.35 -27.69 12.07
C ALA A 107 0.37 -28.96 12.61
N GLN A 108 1.63 -28.83 13.01
CA GLN A 108 2.41 -29.91 13.60
C GLN A 108 1.83 -30.35 14.96
N VAL A 109 1.35 -29.42 15.79
CA VAL A 109 0.65 -29.75 17.04
C VAL A 109 -0.56 -30.65 16.77
N ALA A 110 -1.38 -30.34 15.75
CA ALA A 110 -2.53 -31.18 15.40
C ALA A 110 -2.10 -32.59 14.94
N GLN A 111 -1.00 -32.70 14.18
CA GLN A 111 -0.47 -33.99 13.74
C GLN A 111 0.03 -34.85 14.92
N LEU A 112 0.84 -34.27 15.81
CA LEU A 112 1.39 -34.93 16.98
C LEU A 112 0.29 -35.34 17.98
N GLY A 113 -0.75 -34.51 18.12
CA GLY A 113 -1.88 -34.73 19.01
C GLY A 113 -3.07 -35.46 18.38
N SER A 114 -2.86 -36.17 17.26
CA SER A 114 -3.93 -36.91 16.57
C SER A 114 -4.66 -37.92 17.47
N ASN A 115 -3.95 -38.51 18.43
CA ASN A 115 -4.51 -39.44 19.43
C ASN A 115 -4.66 -38.82 20.84
N ASP A 116 -4.40 -37.52 21.01
CA ASP A 116 -4.47 -36.83 22.30
C ASP A 116 -5.81 -36.09 22.45
N THR A 117 -6.66 -36.55 23.36
CA THR A 117 -7.98 -35.97 23.64
C THR A 117 -7.93 -34.47 23.98
N GLN A 118 -6.88 -33.99 24.65
CA GLN A 118 -6.74 -32.56 24.96
C GLN A 118 -6.56 -31.73 23.68
N ILE A 119 -5.79 -32.26 22.72
CA ILE A 119 -5.59 -31.62 21.41
C ILE A 119 -6.84 -31.73 20.54
N GLN A 120 -7.49 -32.90 20.52
CA GLN A 120 -8.74 -33.10 19.77
C GLN A 120 -9.81 -32.07 20.18
N ASN A 121 -9.93 -31.77 21.47
CA ASN A 121 -10.85 -30.75 21.99
C ASN A 121 -10.48 -29.30 21.59
N ARG A 122 -9.22 -29.07 21.19
CA ARG A 122 -8.67 -27.75 20.81
C ARG A 122 -8.43 -27.61 19.30
N LEU A 123 -8.86 -28.54 18.45
CA LEU A 123 -8.65 -28.45 17.00
C LEU A 123 -9.21 -27.17 16.37
N ALA A 124 -10.36 -26.66 16.85
CA ALA A 124 -10.91 -25.41 16.35
C ALA A 124 -9.99 -24.21 16.60
N LEU A 125 -9.30 -24.21 17.75
CA LEU A 125 -8.29 -23.21 18.09
C LEU A 125 -7.12 -23.32 17.11
N ILE A 126 -6.59 -24.54 16.95
CA ILE A 126 -5.43 -24.81 16.10
C ILE A 126 -5.71 -24.41 14.65
N CYS A 127 -6.84 -24.84 14.07
CA CYS A 127 -7.23 -24.49 12.71
C CYS A 127 -7.40 -22.97 12.54
N GLN A 128 -8.02 -22.28 13.50
CA GLN A 128 -8.11 -20.82 13.44
C GLN A 128 -6.72 -20.17 13.48
N ARG A 129 -5.79 -20.65 14.31
CA ARG A 129 -4.41 -20.13 14.36
C ARG A 129 -3.68 -20.39 13.03
N CYS A 130 -3.83 -21.56 12.43
CA CYS A 130 -3.25 -21.86 11.11
C CYS A 130 -3.74 -20.88 10.03
N VAL A 131 -5.07 -20.69 9.93
CA VAL A 131 -5.67 -19.71 8.99
C VAL A 131 -5.19 -18.30 9.30
N HIS A 132 -5.14 -17.90 10.57
CA HIS A 132 -4.68 -16.58 10.99
C HIS A 132 -3.25 -16.30 10.53
N TYR A 133 -2.31 -17.22 10.80
CA TYR A 133 -0.90 -17.02 10.47
C TYR A 133 -0.61 -17.18 8.97
N ALA A 134 -1.30 -18.08 8.27
CA ALA A 134 -1.26 -18.13 6.80
C ALA A 134 -1.81 -16.83 6.19
N GLY A 135 -2.87 -16.27 6.76
CA GLY A 135 -3.41 -14.97 6.37
C GLY A 135 -2.42 -13.82 6.59
N LYS A 136 -1.70 -13.82 7.72
CA LYS A 136 -0.66 -12.82 8.01
C LYS A 136 0.42 -12.78 6.92
N VAL A 137 0.84 -13.94 6.40
CA VAL A 137 1.80 -14.02 5.28
C VAL A 137 1.33 -13.20 4.08
N ILE A 138 0.07 -13.38 3.65
CA ILE A 138 -0.54 -12.62 2.55
C ILE A 138 -0.56 -11.11 2.85
N LEU A 139 -0.96 -10.74 4.08
CA LEU A 139 -0.99 -9.33 4.48
C LEU A 139 0.39 -8.67 4.42
N GLU A 140 1.47 -9.39 4.71
CA GLU A 140 2.81 -8.83 4.60
C GLU A 140 3.25 -8.63 3.15
N PHE A 141 2.84 -9.51 2.21
CA PHE A 141 3.07 -9.27 0.78
C PHE A 141 2.39 -7.97 0.33
N TYR A 142 1.15 -7.74 0.74
CA TYR A 142 0.45 -6.49 0.46
C TYR A 142 1.11 -5.29 1.11
N ARG A 143 1.52 -5.40 2.37
CA ARG A 143 2.24 -4.35 3.10
C ARG A 143 3.57 -3.99 2.45
N ALA A 144 4.30 -4.98 1.96
CA ALA A 144 5.56 -4.81 1.22
C ALA A 144 5.35 -4.46 -0.26
N ARG A 145 4.10 -4.34 -0.72
CA ARG A 145 3.71 -4.07 -2.11
C ARG A 145 4.37 -5.07 -3.08
N ARG A 146 4.29 -6.35 -2.72
CA ARG A 146 4.78 -7.48 -3.51
C ARG A 146 3.62 -8.40 -3.88
N GLU A 147 3.74 -9.07 -5.00
CA GLU A 147 2.82 -10.15 -5.36
C GLU A 147 3.03 -11.33 -4.40
N PRO A 148 1.96 -11.94 -3.85
CA PRO A 148 2.09 -13.17 -3.08
C PRO A 148 2.85 -14.23 -3.88
N SER A 149 3.85 -14.85 -3.25
CA SER A 149 4.59 -15.94 -3.88
C SER A 149 3.67 -17.13 -4.21
N PRO A 150 4.01 -17.93 -5.23
CA PRO A 150 3.27 -19.14 -5.55
C PRO A 150 3.10 -20.06 -4.33
N GLY A 151 1.90 -20.60 -4.16
CA GLY A 151 1.50 -21.52 -3.09
C GLY A 151 0.97 -20.84 -1.83
N VAL A 152 1.17 -19.53 -1.64
CA VAL A 152 0.74 -18.84 -0.42
C VAL A 152 -0.79 -18.84 -0.27
N TRP A 153 -1.54 -18.72 -1.38
CA TRP A 153 -3.00 -18.84 -1.32
C TRP A 153 -3.43 -20.28 -1.11
N ILE A 154 -2.74 -21.25 -1.71
CA ILE A 154 -3.00 -22.68 -1.49
C ILE A 154 -2.83 -23.04 -0.01
N ASP A 155 -1.78 -22.57 0.66
CA ASP A 155 -1.57 -22.80 2.10
C ASP A 155 -2.75 -22.28 2.93
N LEU A 156 -3.19 -21.04 2.67
CA LEU A 156 -4.34 -20.45 3.37
C LEU A 156 -5.63 -21.24 3.10
N HIS A 157 -5.90 -21.56 1.84
CA HIS A 157 -7.08 -22.33 1.43
C HIS A 157 -7.07 -23.73 2.05
N GLY A 158 -5.91 -24.39 2.11
CA GLY A 158 -5.74 -25.70 2.71
C GLY A 158 -6.10 -25.71 4.20
N TYR A 159 -5.60 -24.75 4.97
CA TYR A 159 -5.94 -24.66 6.40
C TYR A 159 -7.43 -24.36 6.63
N PHE A 160 -8.04 -23.52 5.79
CA PHE A 160 -9.48 -23.27 5.87
C PHE A 160 -10.29 -24.51 5.49
N ALA A 161 -9.90 -25.20 4.41
CA ALA A 161 -10.55 -26.43 3.95
C ALA A 161 -10.53 -27.52 5.02
N THR A 162 -9.41 -27.73 5.72
CA THR A 162 -9.34 -28.68 6.86
C THR A 162 -10.34 -28.32 7.97
N ALA A 163 -10.45 -27.03 8.31
CA ALA A 163 -11.40 -26.59 9.33
C ALA A 163 -12.86 -26.84 8.90
N GLU A 164 -13.17 -26.62 7.63
CA GLU A 164 -14.49 -26.84 7.05
C GLU A 164 -14.84 -28.33 6.96
N GLU A 165 -13.90 -29.17 6.50
CA GLU A 165 -14.05 -30.64 6.42
C GLU A 165 -14.32 -31.27 7.79
N TRP A 166 -13.70 -30.73 8.85
CA TRP A 166 -13.95 -31.17 10.22
C TRP A 166 -15.19 -30.53 10.86
N GLY A 167 -15.88 -29.61 10.17
CA GLY A 167 -17.09 -28.95 10.67
C GLY A 167 -16.85 -27.99 11.84
N ILE A 168 -15.63 -27.47 11.97
CA ILE A 168 -15.21 -26.59 13.07
C ILE A 168 -14.84 -25.18 12.60
N ASP A 169 -14.92 -24.90 11.31
CA ASP A 169 -14.60 -23.61 10.68
C ASP A 169 -15.32 -22.43 11.34
N LYS A 170 -16.57 -22.62 11.78
CA LYS A 170 -17.43 -21.57 12.40
C LYS A 170 -17.35 -21.55 13.93
N LYS A 171 -16.60 -22.46 14.55
CA LYS A 171 -16.49 -22.48 16.02
C LYS A 171 -15.62 -21.31 16.47
N ALA A 172 -16.23 -20.34 17.16
CA ALA A 172 -15.52 -19.20 17.70
C ALA A 172 -14.55 -19.66 18.81
N VAL A 173 -13.32 -19.16 18.76
CA VAL A 173 -12.28 -19.43 19.76
C VAL A 173 -11.70 -18.12 20.30
N PRO A 174 -11.14 -18.13 21.53
CA PRO A 174 -10.49 -16.96 22.09
C PRO A 174 -9.37 -16.43 21.17
N GLU A 175 -9.44 -15.15 20.85
CA GLU A 175 -8.46 -14.41 20.05
C GLU A 175 -8.15 -13.07 20.76
N PRO A 176 -7.30 -13.09 21.80
CA PRO A 176 -7.06 -11.92 22.63
C PRO A 176 -6.36 -10.78 21.87
N LEU A 177 -5.63 -11.09 20.80
CA LEU A 177 -4.94 -10.11 19.95
C LEU A 177 -5.87 -9.43 18.94
N ASN A 178 -7.11 -9.90 18.80
CA ASN A 178 -8.11 -9.18 18.03
C ASN A 178 -8.72 -8.07 18.91
N GLU A 179 -8.44 -6.83 18.54
CA GLU A 179 -8.92 -5.63 19.25
C GLU A 179 -10.44 -5.44 19.14
N ILE A 180 -11.06 -5.97 18.09
CA ILE A 180 -12.48 -5.73 17.78
C ILE A 180 -13.37 -6.71 18.52
N ASN A 181 -13.03 -8.00 18.43
CA ASN A 181 -13.74 -9.08 19.08
C ASN A 181 -12.70 -10.03 19.67
N LYS A 182 -12.77 -10.28 20.97
CA LYS A 182 -11.84 -11.20 21.67
C LYS A 182 -12.08 -12.67 21.33
N ASN A 183 -12.98 -12.95 20.39
CA ASN A 183 -13.18 -14.25 19.78
C ASN A 183 -13.14 -14.14 18.24
N GLN A 184 -12.70 -15.21 17.59
CA GLN A 184 -12.72 -15.33 16.12
C GLN A 184 -12.79 -16.81 15.74
N SER A 185 -13.53 -17.15 14.69
CA SER A 185 -13.55 -18.47 14.06
C SER A 185 -12.54 -18.56 12.91
N ALA A 186 -12.25 -19.78 12.43
CA ALA A 186 -11.37 -19.95 11.26
C ALA A 186 -12.00 -19.34 10.00
N ALA A 187 -13.32 -19.46 9.85
CA ALA A 187 -14.06 -18.84 8.75
C ALA A 187 -13.94 -17.30 8.77
N GLU A 188 -14.12 -16.66 9.92
CA GLU A 188 -13.96 -15.19 10.03
C GLU A 188 -12.53 -14.74 9.77
N ALA A 189 -11.53 -15.51 10.21
CA ALA A 189 -10.12 -15.23 9.91
C ALA A 189 -9.82 -15.31 8.41
N TYR A 190 -10.32 -16.35 7.74
CA TYR A 190 -10.19 -16.55 6.29
C TYR A 190 -10.86 -15.42 5.50
N ILE A 191 -12.12 -15.13 5.82
CA ILE A 191 -12.93 -14.08 5.20
C ILE A 191 -12.27 -12.71 5.31
N ALA A 192 -11.68 -12.38 6.47
CA ALA A 192 -11.02 -11.10 6.66
C ALA A 192 -9.90 -10.89 5.62
N ILE A 193 -9.17 -11.94 5.25
CA ILE A 193 -8.13 -11.87 4.21
C ILE A 193 -8.74 -11.64 2.83
N LEU A 194 -9.85 -12.34 2.50
CA LEU A 194 -10.56 -12.13 1.24
C LEU A 194 -11.05 -10.68 1.08
N LEU A 195 -11.60 -10.09 2.16
CA LEU A 195 -12.04 -8.69 2.15
C LEU A 195 -10.87 -7.72 1.99
N VAL A 196 -9.71 -7.99 2.58
CA VAL A 196 -8.51 -7.16 2.39
C VAL A 196 -8.03 -7.20 0.94
N ASP A 197 -8.02 -8.38 0.32
CA ASP A 197 -7.63 -8.52 -1.09
C ASP A 197 -8.61 -7.77 -2.03
N LEU A 198 -9.92 -7.93 -1.81
CA LEU A 198 -10.95 -7.19 -2.56
C LEU A 198 -10.78 -5.67 -2.47
N ALA A 199 -10.23 -5.16 -1.36
CA ALA A 199 -10.01 -3.73 -1.16
C ALA A 199 -8.95 -3.12 -2.10
N SER A 200 -8.30 -3.90 -2.96
CA SER A 200 -7.22 -3.47 -3.86
C SER A 200 -6.04 -2.87 -3.08
N PRO A 201 -5.33 -3.70 -2.27
CA PRO A 201 -4.40 -3.22 -1.24
C PRO A 201 -3.24 -2.37 -1.78
N TYR A 202 -2.77 -2.65 -3.00
CA TYR A 202 -1.67 -1.89 -3.63
C TYR A 202 -2.06 -0.44 -3.98
N SER A 203 -3.36 -0.15 -4.05
CA SER A 203 -3.89 1.19 -4.31
C SER A 203 -4.16 2.01 -3.04
N ARG A 204 -3.70 1.53 -1.88
CA ARG A 204 -3.97 2.14 -0.58
C ARG A 204 -2.69 2.69 0.03
N SER A 205 -2.83 3.75 0.81
CA SER A 205 -1.77 4.20 1.71
C SER A 205 -1.55 3.20 2.85
N THR A 206 -0.42 3.29 3.55
CA THR A 206 -0.09 2.40 4.67
C THR A 206 -1.11 2.50 5.82
N HIS A 207 -1.64 3.71 6.08
CA HIS A 207 -2.69 3.93 7.09
C HIS A 207 -4.02 3.31 6.66
N GLU A 208 -4.46 3.57 5.43
CA GLU A 208 -5.69 2.98 4.90
C GLU A 208 -5.61 1.45 4.88
N PHE A 209 -4.48 0.87 4.48
CA PHE A 209 -4.28 -0.59 4.51
C PHE A 209 -4.44 -1.15 5.93
N SER A 210 -3.86 -0.48 6.93
CA SER A 210 -4.00 -0.88 8.35
C SER A 210 -5.45 -0.81 8.82
N TRP A 211 -6.17 0.26 8.48
CA TRP A 211 -7.60 0.39 8.78
C TRP A 211 -8.44 -0.67 8.06
N ILE A 212 -8.17 -0.95 6.78
CA ILE A 212 -8.85 -2.00 6.02
C ILE A 212 -8.64 -3.37 6.69
N CYS A 213 -7.42 -3.70 7.13
CA CYS A 213 -7.16 -4.96 7.84
C CYS A 213 -7.95 -5.07 9.15
N ARG A 214 -8.15 -3.95 9.86
CA ARG A 214 -9.00 -3.90 11.05
C ARG A 214 -10.47 -4.05 10.68
N TRP A 215 -10.97 -3.24 9.76
CA TRP A 215 -12.38 -3.26 9.36
C TRP A 215 -12.79 -4.57 8.72
N ALA A 216 -11.94 -5.19 7.91
CA ALA A 216 -12.19 -6.50 7.32
C ALA A 216 -12.47 -7.57 8.39
N ARG A 217 -11.73 -7.57 9.51
CA ARG A 217 -12.01 -8.47 10.65
C ARG A 217 -13.37 -8.20 11.29
N ARG A 218 -13.80 -6.93 11.35
CA ARG A 218 -15.13 -6.55 11.85
C ARG A 218 -16.24 -7.02 10.92
N PHE A 219 -16.07 -6.76 9.63
CA PHE A 219 -17.07 -7.08 8.61
C PHE A 219 -17.12 -8.56 8.28
N ALA A 220 -16.08 -9.34 8.62
CA ALA A 220 -16.02 -10.77 8.34
C ALA A 220 -17.22 -11.54 8.91
N SER A 221 -17.66 -11.21 10.13
CA SER A 221 -18.80 -11.86 10.80
C SER A 221 -20.15 -11.61 10.12
N LEU A 222 -20.23 -10.62 9.23
CA LEU A 222 -21.41 -10.30 8.44
C LEU A 222 -21.44 -11.03 7.10
N THR A 223 -20.43 -11.84 6.79
CA THR A 223 -20.30 -12.52 5.51
C THR A 223 -20.10 -14.02 5.70
N VAL A 224 -20.28 -14.80 4.64
CA VAL A 224 -20.21 -16.26 4.72
C VAL A 224 -19.48 -16.81 3.50
N VAL A 225 -18.54 -17.73 3.74
CA VAL A 225 -18.00 -18.62 2.71
C VAL A 225 -18.67 -19.98 2.88
N ARG A 226 -19.26 -20.52 1.81
CA ARG A 226 -19.98 -21.80 1.85
C ARG A 226 -19.88 -22.58 0.54
N PRO A 227 -20.02 -23.91 0.55
CA PRO A 227 -20.16 -24.71 -0.66
C PRO A 227 -21.26 -24.17 -1.59
N LEU A 228 -21.11 -24.42 -2.89
CA LEU A 228 -22.13 -24.07 -3.87
C LEU A 228 -23.41 -24.88 -3.60
N GLY A 229 -24.52 -24.17 -3.37
CA GLY A 229 -25.88 -24.74 -3.41
C GLY A 229 -26.64 -24.27 -4.64
N GLU A 230 -27.95 -24.54 -4.68
CA GLU A 230 -28.87 -23.98 -5.68
C GLU A 230 -29.93 -23.08 -5.01
N PRO A 231 -30.32 -21.93 -5.58
CA PRO A 231 -29.71 -21.19 -6.69
C PRO A 231 -28.74 -20.09 -6.18
N VAL A 232 -27.54 -20.00 -6.76
CA VAL A 232 -26.60 -18.88 -6.51
C VAL A 232 -26.80 -17.81 -7.59
N GLU A 233 -26.91 -16.55 -7.16
CA GLU A 233 -27.08 -15.39 -8.04
C GLU A 233 -25.95 -15.29 -9.08
N SER A 234 -26.29 -14.85 -10.31
CA SER A 234 -25.37 -14.79 -11.46
C SER A 234 -24.15 -13.88 -11.29
N ARG A 235 -24.05 -13.12 -10.20
CA ARG A 235 -23.00 -12.09 -10.01
C ARG A 235 -22.31 -12.17 -8.64
N ALA A 236 -22.26 -13.34 -8.02
CA ALA A 236 -21.60 -13.55 -6.73
C ALA A 236 -20.06 -13.58 -6.79
N PHE A 237 -19.41 -13.41 -5.64
CA PHE A 237 -17.99 -13.74 -5.49
C PHE A 237 -17.83 -15.24 -5.25
N GLY A 238 -16.84 -15.85 -5.90
CA GLY A 238 -16.44 -17.22 -5.68
C GLY A 238 -14.97 -17.31 -5.29
N VAL A 239 -14.63 -18.36 -4.55
CA VAL A 239 -13.25 -18.77 -4.25
C VAL A 239 -13.11 -20.23 -4.66
N ASP A 240 -12.00 -20.59 -5.29
CA ASP A 240 -11.68 -21.99 -5.55
C ASP A 240 -10.53 -22.38 -4.63
N LEU A 241 -10.81 -23.26 -3.67
CA LEU A 241 -9.84 -23.65 -2.64
C LEU A 241 -8.62 -24.37 -3.23
N MET A 242 -8.71 -24.89 -4.46
CA MET A 242 -7.61 -25.56 -5.18
C MET A 242 -6.84 -24.63 -6.12
N ARG A 243 -7.18 -23.34 -6.16
CA ARG A 243 -6.51 -22.34 -6.99
C ARG A 243 -5.68 -21.40 -6.13
N ASP A 244 -4.45 -21.14 -6.56
CA ASP A 244 -3.52 -20.21 -5.90
C ASP A 244 -3.90 -18.75 -6.17
N ALA A 245 -5.11 -18.37 -5.78
CA ALA A 245 -5.66 -17.04 -5.97
C ALA A 245 -6.78 -16.76 -4.96
N SER A 246 -7.02 -15.47 -4.74
CA SER A 246 -8.17 -14.95 -4.00
C SER A 246 -9.49 -15.09 -4.77
N THR A 247 -10.51 -14.37 -4.27
CA THR A 247 -11.85 -14.22 -4.84
C THR A 247 -11.85 -13.81 -6.32
N ARG A 248 -12.82 -14.35 -7.04
CA ARG A 248 -13.12 -14.04 -8.44
C ARG A 248 -14.62 -13.90 -8.65
N PRO A 249 -15.07 -13.29 -9.76
CA PRO A 249 -16.47 -13.44 -10.16
C PRO A 249 -16.79 -14.94 -10.25
N LEU A 250 -17.86 -15.38 -9.58
CA LEU A 250 -18.23 -16.79 -9.52
C LEU A 250 -18.49 -17.38 -10.92
N GLU A 251 -19.01 -16.56 -11.85
CA GLU A 251 -19.23 -16.93 -13.25
C GLU A 251 -17.95 -17.32 -14.01
N LEU A 252 -16.76 -16.89 -13.54
CA LEU A 252 -15.46 -17.23 -14.14
C LEU A 252 -14.81 -18.46 -13.51
N LEU A 253 -15.46 -19.09 -12.53
CA LEU A 253 -14.94 -20.29 -11.86
C LEU A 253 -15.66 -21.55 -12.37
N PRO A 254 -14.94 -22.67 -12.48
CA PRO A 254 -15.58 -23.95 -12.77
C PRO A 254 -16.49 -24.35 -11.61
N ARG A 255 -17.58 -25.08 -11.89
CA ARG A 255 -18.45 -25.62 -10.84
C ARG A 255 -17.88 -26.94 -10.33
N THR A 256 -16.96 -26.86 -9.36
CA THR A 256 -16.35 -28.02 -8.69
C THR A 256 -16.68 -28.04 -7.20
N ALA A 257 -16.41 -29.17 -6.55
CA ALA A 257 -16.55 -29.31 -5.09
C ALA A 257 -15.58 -28.44 -4.28
N SER A 258 -14.51 -27.92 -4.90
CA SER A 258 -13.55 -27.00 -4.27
C SER A 258 -14.00 -25.54 -4.29
N VAL A 259 -15.02 -25.21 -5.11
CA VAL A 259 -15.52 -23.83 -5.19
C VAL A 259 -16.46 -23.52 -4.03
N ARG A 260 -16.27 -22.34 -3.45
CA ARG A 260 -17.13 -21.75 -2.43
C ARG A 260 -17.74 -20.46 -2.96
N TRP A 261 -19.01 -20.25 -2.61
CA TRP A 261 -19.64 -18.96 -2.73
C TRP A 261 -19.23 -18.10 -1.53
N PHE A 262 -18.70 -16.91 -1.81
CA PHE A 262 -18.48 -15.87 -0.83
C PHE A 262 -19.65 -14.86 -0.86
N ASP A 263 -20.54 -14.98 0.12
CA ASP A 263 -21.75 -14.17 0.28
C ASP A 263 -21.44 -12.91 1.11
N THR A 264 -21.45 -11.75 0.43
CA THR A 264 -21.18 -10.44 1.04
C THR A 264 -22.41 -9.53 1.11
N ARG A 265 -23.62 -10.05 0.83
CA ARG A 265 -24.84 -9.22 0.65
C ARG A 265 -25.20 -8.38 1.87
N GLN A 266 -24.90 -8.86 3.08
CA GLN A 266 -25.16 -8.14 4.33
C GLN A 266 -24.24 -6.93 4.55
N LEU A 267 -23.14 -6.79 3.79
CA LEU A 267 -22.24 -5.64 3.93
C LEU A 267 -22.88 -4.34 3.42
N SER A 268 -23.68 -4.40 2.36
CA SER A 268 -24.28 -3.21 1.76
C SER A 268 -25.12 -2.38 2.75
N PRO A 269 -26.15 -2.95 3.42
CA PRO A 269 -26.96 -2.18 4.37
C PRO A 269 -26.12 -1.66 5.55
N GLN A 270 -25.15 -2.45 6.02
CA GLN A 270 -24.28 -2.06 7.14
C GLN A 270 -23.38 -0.87 6.81
N ILE A 271 -22.74 -0.88 5.64
CA ILE A 271 -21.89 0.24 5.20
C ILE A 271 -22.73 1.50 4.93
N GLN A 272 -23.93 1.35 4.38
CA GLN A 272 -24.85 2.47 4.15
C GLN A 272 -25.30 3.13 5.46
N ASP A 273 -25.66 2.34 6.48
CA ASP A 273 -25.99 2.84 7.82
C ASP A 273 -24.80 3.60 8.44
N MET A 274 -23.60 3.01 8.39
CA MET A 274 -22.40 3.65 8.93
C MET A 274 -22.08 4.98 8.21
N LEU A 275 -22.25 5.04 6.89
CA LEU A 275 -22.09 6.27 6.12
C LEU A 275 -23.11 7.33 6.49
N ALA A 276 -24.37 6.95 6.77
CA ALA A 276 -25.40 7.88 7.23
C ALA A 276 -25.05 8.45 8.61
N ARG A 277 -24.65 7.59 9.55
CA ARG A 277 -24.26 7.99 10.92
C ARG A 277 -23.00 8.87 10.96
N LEU A 278 -22.04 8.64 10.06
CA LEU A 278 -20.89 9.54 9.89
C LEU A 278 -21.31 10.94 9.40
N ARG A 279 -22.33 11.04 8.53
CA ARG A 279 -22.88 12.35 8.11
C ARG A 279 -23.58 13.06 9.26
N GLU A 280 -24.18 12.30 10.17
CA GLU A 280 -24.77 12.79 11.43
C GLU A 280 -23.72 13.12 12.52
N ARG A 281 -22.42 13.19 12.15
CA ARG A 281 -21.29 13.53 13.01
C ARG A 281 -21.00 12.53 14.14
N GLN A 282 -21.47 11.29 14.01
CA GLN A 282 -21.01 10.23 14.91
C GLN A 282 -19.53 9.92 14.67
N SER A 283 -18.78 9.68 15.76
CA SER A 283 -17.34 9.39 15.65
C SER A 283 -17.08 7.99 15.07
N PRO A 284 -16.00 7.80 14.29
CA PRO A 284 -15.60 6.48 13.81
C PRO A 284 -15.42 5.44 14.92
N ALA A 285 -14.91 5.85 16.08
CA ALA A 285 -14.76 4.99 17.25
C ALA A 285 -16.11 4.41 17.72
N ALA A 286 -17.16 5.24 17.80
CA ALA A 286 -18.50 4.81 18.18
C ALA A 286 -19.15 3.86 17.14
N LEU A 287 -18.64 3.85 15.91
CA LEU A 287 -19.04 2.93 14.84
C LEU A 287 -18.17 1.66 14.80
N GLY A 288 -17.19 1.53 15.70
CA GLY A 288 -16.23 0.41 15.70
C GLY A 288 -15.21 0.47 14.57
N LEU A 289 -14.96 1.66 14.00
CA LEU A 289 -13.95 1.89 12.96
C LEU A 289 -12.57 2.23 13.54
N GLY A 290 -12.47 2.45 14.85
CA GLY A 290 -11.26 2.88 15.56
C GLY A 290 -11.24 4.38 15.89
N ASP A 291 -10.33 4.78 16.77
CA ASP A 291 -10.15 6.14 17.29
C ASP A 291 -9.09 6.96 16.53
N ASP A 292 -8.23 6.28 15.77
CA ASP A 292 -7.12 6.81 14.98
C ASP A 292 -7.51 7.26 13.55
N CYS A 293 -8.76 7.02 13.11
CA CYS A 293 -9.23 7.38 11.78
C CYS A 293 -10.16 8.60 11.82
N PRO A 294 -9.84 9.73 11.16
CA PRO A 294 -10.73 10.88 11.08
C PRO A 294 -12.04 10.57 10.35
N ALA A 295 -13.16 11.17 10.78
CA ALA A 295 -14.50 10.88 10.23
C ALA A 295 -14.62 11.11 8.70
N SER A 296 -14.00 12.17 8.17
CA SER A 296 -14.00 12.48 6.74
C SER A 296 -13.23 11.43 5.93
N VAL A 297 -12.11 10.93 6.46
CA VAL A 297 -11.30 9.87 5.85
C VAL A 297 -12.03 8.55 5.95
N ALA A 298 -12.65 8.25 7.09
CA ALA A 298 -13.45 7.05 7.29
C ALA A 298 -14.61 6.96 6.28
N SER A 299 -15.35 8.05 6.09
CA SER A 299 -16.44 8.13 5.11
C SER A 299 -15.93 7.90 3.69
N ARG A 300 -14.83 8.56 3.30
CA ARG A 300 -14.22 8.38 1.98
C ARG A 300 -13.77 6.94 1.74
N LEU A 301 -13.09 6.35 2.72
CA LEU A 301 -12.58 4.98 2.60
C LEU A 301 -13.72 3.96 2.52
N LEU A 302 -14.76 4.10 3.34
CA LEU A 302 -15.96 3.25 3.24
C LEU A 302 -16.64 3.35 1.87
N LEU A 303 -16.76 4.55 1.29
CA LEU A 303 -17.27 4.72 -0.07
C LEU A 303 -16.40 4.00 -1.12
N GLN A 304 -15.08 4.06 -0.96
CA GLN A 304 -14.14 3.36 -1.85
C GLN A 304 -14.17 1.83 -1.68
N LEU A 305 -14.56 1.34 -0.49
CA LEU A 305 -14.69 -0.09 -0.18
C LEU A 305 -16.08 -0.65 -0.54
N TYR A 306 -17.10 0.20 -0.59
CA TYR A 306 -18.47 -0.20 -0.88
C TYR A 306 -18.58 -0.98 -2.19
N LYS A 307 -17.96 -0.48 -3.27
CA LYS A 307 -17.98 -1.19 -4.55
C LYS A 307 -17.28 -2.55 -4.48
N PRO A 308 -15.98 -2.66 -4.13
CA PRO A 308 -15.30 -3.95 -4.12
C PRO A 308 -15.86 -4.97 -3.13
N TRP A 309 -16.47 -4.54 -2.02
CA TRP A 309 -17.03 -5.46 -1.02
C TRP A 309 -18.49 -5.85 -1.28
N CYS A 310 -19.30 -4.91 -1.78
CA CYS A 310 -20.76 -5.10 -1.86
C CYS A 310 -21.29 -5.22 -3.28
N LEU A 311 -20.64 -4.56 -4.24
CA LEU A 311 -21.08 -4.57 -5.62
C LEU A 311 -20.22 -5.57 -6.39
N ASN A 312 -20.84 -6.73 -6.65
CA ASN A 312 -20.47 -7.74 -7.64
C ASN A 312 -19.37 -7.26 -8.59
N ALA A 313 -18.28 -8.00 -8.74
CA ALA A 313 -17.10 -7.72 -9.59
C ALA A 313 -17.42 -6.97 -10.89
N THR A 314 -17.70 -5.67 -10.76
CA THR A 314 -18.41 -4.96 -11.82
C THR A 314 -17.37 -4.68 -12.86
N PRO A 315 -17.63 -4.94 -14.16
CA PRO A 315 -16.69 -4.58 -15.19
C PRO A 315 -16.28 -3.12 -15.00
N ARG A 316 -14.97 -2.85 -15.14
CA ARG A 316 -14.43 -1.50 -14.94
C ARG A 316 -15.15 -0.54 -15.88
N ARG A 317 -15.47 0.67 -15.38
CA ARG A 317 -16.20 1.72 -16.12
C ARG A 317 -15.51 2.08 -17.45
N PHE A 318 -14.19 2.00 -17.49
CA PHE A 318 -13.38 2.13 -18.70
C PHE A 318 -12.60 0.83 -18.90
N GLN A 319 -12.79 0.19 -20.06
CA GLN A 319 -12.01 -0.98 -20.45
C GLN A 319 -10.58 -0.56 -20.76
N ARG A 320 -9.62 -1.35 -20.26
CA ARG A 320 -8.21 -1.22 -20.62
C ARG A 320 -8.04 -1.75 -22.03
N ARG A 321 -7.34 -1.00 -22.87
CA ARG A 321 -6.89 -1.49 -24.17
C ARG A 321 -5.46 -1.97 -24.00
N GLY A 322 -5.15 -3.11 -24.60
CA GLY A 322 -3.76 -3.51 -24.77
C GLY A 322 -3.03 -2.36 -25.48
N ALA A 323 -1.94 -1.91 -24.90
CA ALA A 323 -1.07 -0.93 -25.50
C ALA A 323 0.33 -1.54 -25.56
N SER A 324 1.10 -1.13 -26.55
CA SER A 324 2.48 -1.56 -26.72
C SER A 324 3.28 -0.34 -27.07
N GLY A 325 4.42 -0.18 -26.42
CA GLY A 325 5.30 0.96 -26.65
C GLY A 325 6.08 1.31 -25.40
N VAL A 326 6.99 2.26 -25.56
CA VAL A 326 7.86 2.73 -24.50
C VAL A 326 7.49 4.17 -24.19
N ALA A 327 7.01 4.42 -22.99
CA ALA A 327 6.80 5.76 -22.47
C ALA A 327 8.13 6.32 -21.94
N GLU A 328 8.36 7.60 -22.17
CA GLU A 328 9.43 8.32 -21.48
C GLU A 328 8.87 8.94 -20.22
N THR A 329 9.64 8.87 -19.14
CA THR A 329 9.16 9.28 -17.82
C THR A 329 10.23 10.02 -17.05
N CYS A 330 9.81 10.89 -16.15
CA CYS A 330 10.69 11.51 -15.18
C CYS A 330 9.99 11.68 -13.83
N LEU A 331 10.80 11.75 -12.78
CA LEU A 331 10.36 11.89 -11.41
C LEU A 331 11.07 13.07 -10.76
N GLY A 332 10.45 13.62 -9.71
CA GLY A 332 10.96 14.76 -8.98
C GLY A 332 10.52 16.08 -9.61
N PHE A 333 10.03 16.98 -8.76
CA PHE A 333 9.35 18.20 -9.16
C PHE A 333 10.18 19.07 -10.13
N GLU A 334 11.51 19.13 -9.94
CA GLU A 334 12.41 19.91 -10.79
C GLU A 334 12.61 19.31 -12.19
N SER A 335 12.88 17.99 -12.26
CA SER A 335 13.04 17.27 -13.53
C SER A 335 11.75 17.34 -14.35
N ILE A 336 10.60 17.14 -13.68
CA ILE A 336 9.29 17.28 -14.31
C ILE A 336 9.09 18.70 -14.85
N HIS A 337 9.42 19.73 -14.07
CA HIS A 337 9.28 21.13 -14.51
C HIS A 337 10.17 21.45 -15.72
N TYR A 338 11.42 20.97 -15.72
CA TYR A 338 12.33 21.12 -16.84
C TYR A 338 11.76 20.52 -18.13
N HIS A 339 11.30 19.27 -18.09
CA HIS A 339 10.78 18.56 -19.26
C HIS A 339 9.42 19.09 -19.74
N VAL A 340 8.55 19.52 -18.82
CA VAL A 340 7.26 20.15 -19.17
C VAL A 340 7.47 21.55 -19.78
N SER A 341 8.40 22.34 -19.24
CA SER A 341 8.66 23.71 -19.72
C SER A 341 9.57 23.75 -20.94
N GLY A 342 10.34 22.69 -21.20
CA GLY A 342 11.37 22.62 -22.24
C GLY A 342 12.62 23.47 -21.97
N ALA A 343 12.74 24.04 -20.76
CA ALA A 343 13.82 24.96 -20.40
C ALA A 343 14.10 24.93 -18.89
N GLU A 344 15.27 25.45 -18.50
CA GLU A 344 15.61 25.64 -17.10
C GLU A 344 14.74 26.71 -16.43
N PHE A 345 14.35 26.44 -15.19
CA PHE A 345 13.66 27.40 -14.36
C PHE A 345 14.58 28.56 -13.97
N ASN A 346 14.24 29.75 -14.42
CA ASN A 346 14.91 31.00 -14.06
C ASN A 346 13.94 31.92 -13.30
N GLN A 347 14.46 32.69 -12.35
CA GLN A 347 13.67 33.72 -11.69
C GLN A 347 13.24 34.77 -12.73
N PRO A 348 12.00 35.28 -12.67
CA PRO A 348 11.56 36.36 -13.54
C PRO A 348 12.46 37.60 -13.42
N GLU A 349 12.69 38.33 -14.52
CA GLU A 349 13.65 39.46 -14.57
C GLU A 349 13.39 40.56 -13.52
N HIS A 350 12.14 40.75 -13.11
CA HIS A 350 11.76 41.75 -12.10
C HIS A 350 12.16 41.36 -10.66
N VAL A 351 12.52 40.10 -10.43
CA VAL A 351 13.02 39.62 -9.15
C VAL A 351 14.51 39.91 -9.10
N ARG A 352 14.94 40.75 -8.17
CA ARG A 352 16.37 41.08 -8.01
C ARG A 352 17.12 39.84 -7.48
N ILE A 353 17.82 39.15 -8.37
CA ILE A 353 18.68 37.99 -8.05
C ILE A 353 20.01 38.45 -7.40
N TYR A 354 20.40 39.72 -7.60
CA TYR A 354 21.77 40.20 -7.37
C TYR A 354 21.83 41.45 -6.49
N SER A 355 22.90 41.55 -5.68
CA SER A 355 23.27 42.80 -5.00
C SER A 355 23.74 43.84 -6.03
N ARG A 356 23.78 45.12 -5.65
CA ARG A 356 24.22 46.21 -6.56
C ARG A 356 25.63 45.97 -7.13
N GLY A 357 26.52 45.31 -6.37
CA GLY A 357 27.88 44.97 -6.80
C GLY A 357 27.99 43.75 -7.73
N ASP A 358 27.06 42.81 -7.65
CA ASP A 358 27.01 41.66 -8.58
C ASP A 358 26.50 42.08 -9.96
N MET A 359 25.61 43.08 -9.98
CA MET A 359 25.08 43.67 -11.21
C MET A 359 26.16 44.38 -12.03
N GLU A 360 27.09 45.10 -11.40
CA GLU A 360 28.24 45.71 -12.11
C GLU A 360 29.14 44.66 -12.77
N ARG A 361 29.36 43.51 -12.11
CA ARG A 361 30.14 42.41 -12.69
C ARG A 361 29.42 41.76 -13.86
N ILE A 362 28.12 41.49 -13.76
CA ILE A 362 27.36 40.85 -14.83
C ILE A 362 27.24 41.77 -16.06
N TRP A 363 27.05 43.07 -15.86
CA TRP A 363 27.02 44.05 -16.95
C TRP A 363 28.36 44.16 -17.70
N THR A 364 29.48 43.95 -17.01
CA THR A 364 30.82 44.03 -17.62
C THR A 364 31.14 42.83 -18.53
N PHE A 365 30.48 41.68 -18.33
CA PHE A 365 30.76 40.42 -19.05
C PHE A 365 29.60 39.91 -19.92
N ARG A 366 28.54 40.72 -20.13
CA ARG A 366 27.32 40.33 -20.86
C ARG A 366 27.56 39.92 -22.32
N ASP A 367 28.54 40.52 -22.97
CA ASP A 367 28.87 40.28 -24.39
C ASP A 367 29.77 39.05 -24.64
N GLN A 368 30.09 38.26 -23.60
CA GLN A 368 30.94 37.06 -23.71
C GLN A 368 30.18 35.73 -23.59
N ILE A 369 28.84 35.73 -23.65
CA ILE A 369 28.06 34.49 -23.58
C ILE A 369 27.94 33.88 -24.98
N ASP A 370 28.85 32.96 -25.28
CA ASP A 370 28.87 32.18 -26.51
C ASP A 370 27.65 31.23 -26.57
N PRO A 371 26.85 31.23 -27.67
CA PRO A 371 25.73 30.31 -27.86
C PRO A 371 26.10 28.83 -27.67
N THR A 372 27.36 28.46 -27.93
CA THR A 372 27.84 27.10 -27.69
C THR A 372 27.85 26.76 -26.20
N GLN A 373 28.16 27.69 -25.30
CA GLN A 373 28.11 27.46 -23.85
C GLN A 373 26.69 27.23 -23.32
N LEU A 374 25.68 27.88 -23.92
CA LEU A 374 24.26 27.63 -23.58
C LEU A 374 23.83 26.21 -24.00
N SER A 375 24.24 25.77 -25.18
CA SER A 375 23.98 24.40 -25.64
C SER A 375 24.68 23.34 -24.78
N VAL A 376 25.91 23.62 -24.33
CA VAL A 376 26.67 22.75 -23.41
C VAL A 376 26.01 22.72 -22.03
N ARG A 377 25.54 23.84 -21.49
CA ARG A 377 24.77 23.89 -20.22
C ARG A 377 23.47 23.13 -20.31
N ALA A 378 22.69 23.33 -21.38
CA ALA A 378 21.45 22.60 -21.62
C ALA A 378 21.73 21.08 -21.71
N SER A 379 22.79 20.68 -22.40
CA SER A 379 23.21 19.28 -22.50
C SER A 379 23.65 18.72 -21.14
N GLN A 380 24.45 19.45 -20.35
CA GLN A 380 24.86 19.06 -19.00
C GLN A 380 23.66 18.92 -18.05
N MET A 381 22.64 19.76 -18.19
CA MET A 381 21.39 19.66 -17.42
C MET A 381 20.50 18.52 -17.89
N GLN A 382 20.43 18.22 -19.19
CA GLN A 382 19.77 17.01 -19.68
C GLN A 382 20.46 15.75 -19.14
N LEU A 383 21.78 15.75 -18.98
CA LEU A 383 22.49 14.70 -18.24
C LEU A 383 22.09 14.67 -16.74
N GLY A 384 21.74 15.81 -16.15
CA GLY A 384 21.27 15.92 -14.75
C GLY A 384 19.81 15.50 -14.53
N TYR A 385 18.97 15.59 -15.56
CA TYR A 385 17.56 15.21 -15.54
C TYR A 385 17.24 14.13 -16.59
N PRO A 386 17.83 12.93 -16.49
CA PRO A 386 17.64 11.87 -17.47
C PRO A 386 16.19 11.39 -17.50
N LEU A 387 15.68 11.11 -18.71
CA LEU A 387 14.42 10.43 -18.90
C LEU A 387 14.61 8.92 -18.73
N GLU A 388 13.72 8.29 -17.97
CA GLU A 388 13.61 6.84 -17.90
C GLU A 388 12.65 6.32 -18.97
N ARG A 389 12.89 5.10 -19.43
CA ARG A 389 12.08 4.43 -20.45
C ARG A 389 11.31 3.27 -19.83
N TRP A 390 9.98 3.32 -19.90
CA TRP A 390 9.08 2.36 -19.27
C TRP A 390 8.20 1.69 -20.31
N GLU A 391 7.99 0.39 -20.18
CA GLU A 391 7.07 -0.35 -21.05
C GLU A 391 5.63 -0.07 -20.66
N VAL A 392 4.77 0.19 -21.65
CA VAL A 392 3.33 0.34 -21.43
C VAL A 392 2.66 -1.02 -21.65
N GLU A 393 2.10 -1.62 -20.60
CA GLU A 393 1.36 -2.88 -20.73
C GLU A 393 -0.09 -2.65 -21.21
N ASN A 394 -0.73 -1.60 -20.70
CA ASN A 394 -2.09 -1.22 -21.07
C ASN A 394 -2.40 0.21 -20.67
N GLN A 395 -3.43 0.76 -21.31
CA GLN A 395 -3.90 2.11 -21.07
C GLN A 395 -5.43 2.20 -21.01
N SER A 396 -5.90 3.27 -20.39
CA SER A 396 -7.29 3.70 -20.32
C SER A 396 -7.36 5.22 -20.53
N VAL A 397 -8.56 5.79 -20.60
CA VAL A 397 -8.76 7.23 -20.82
C VAL A 397 -8.02 8.10 -19.80
N SER A 398 -7.85 7.62 -18.57
CA SER A 398 -7.31 8.40 -17.46
C SER A 398 -6.15 7.69 -16.73
N GLY A 399 -5.45 6.77 -17.38
CA GLY A 399 -4.36 6.06 -16.71
C GLY A 399 -3.68 4.97 -17.52
N PHE A 400 -2.45 4.68 -17.12
CA PHE A 400 -1.55 3.72 -17.75
C PHE A 400 -1.10 2.69 -16.72
N ARG A 401 -0.82 1.48 -17.19
CA ARG A 401 -0.01 0.50 -16.46
C ARG A 401 1.37 0.46 -17.10
N LEU A 402 2.38 0.79 -16.30
CA LEU A 402 3.76 0.87 -16.73
C LEU A 402 4.59 -0.20 -16.02
N LEU A 403 5.58 -0.71 -16.73
CA LEU A 403 6.52 -1.71 -16.25
C LEU A 403 7.96 -1.22 -16.50
N ARG A 404 8.80 -1.40 -15.49
CA ARG A 404 10.26 -1.18 -15.55
C ARG A 404 10.92 -2.28 -14.73
N GLY A 405 12.13 -2.68 -15.09
CA GLY A 405 12.97 -3.47 -14.19
C GLY A 405 13.33 -2.73 -12.89
N GLU A 406 14.18 -3.35 -12.08
CA GLU A 406 14.60 -2.83 -10.77
C GLU A 406 15.54 -1.61 -10.80
N ALA A 407 16.19 -1.33 -11.93
CA ALA A 407 17.08 -0.17 -12.06
C ALA A 407 16.28 1.14 -12.19
N GLY A 408 16.78 2.22 -11.56
CA GLY A 408 16.22 3.56 -11.68
C GLY A 408 15.73 4.15 -10.36
N ALA A 409 14.98 5.24 -10.43
CA ALA A 409 14.47 5.93 -9.25
C ALA A 409 13.47 5.06 -8.47
N ARG A 410 13.45 5.23 -7.14
CA ARG A 410 12.46 4.57 -6.29
C ARG A 410 11.15 5.39 -6.28
N ILE A 411 10.01 4.69 -6.28
CA ILE A 411 8.68 5.25 -6.44
C ILE A 411 7.81 4.96 -5.20
N GLU A 412 7.19 6.00 -4.68
CA GLU A 412 6.21 5.90 -3.60
C GLU A 412 4.76 5.91 -4.15
N HIS A 413 3.84 5.32 -3.38
CA HIS A 413 2.41 5.45 -3.68
C HIS A 413 1.96 6.91 -3.54
N GLY A 414 1.14 7.36 -4.49
CA GLY A 414 0.61 8.71 -4.51
C GLY A 414 1.61 9.76 -5.01
N GLN A 415 2.84 9.40 -5.37
CA GLN A 415 3.88 10.31 -5.86
C GLN A 415 3.49 10.99 -7.18
N LEU A 416 3.92 12.24 -7.37
CA LEU A 416 3.83 12.91 -8.66
C LEU A 416 4.72 12.19 -9.68
N PHE A 417 4.16 11.95 -10.85
CA PHE A 417 4.81 11.25 -11.94
C PHE A 417 4.59 12.03 -13.23
N CYS A 418 5.57 11.98 -14.13
CA CYS A 418 5.45 12.56 -15.45
C CYS A 418 5.70 11.50 -16.49
N LEU A 419 4.85 11.47 -17.52
CA LEU A 419 5.05 10.60 -18.68
C LEU A 419 4.80 11.33 -19.98
N ARG A 420 5.59 10.99 -20.99
CA ARG A 420 5.27 11.19 -22.39
C ARG A 420 4.83 9.84 -22.98
N PRO A 421 3.55 9.65 -23.31
CA PRO A 421 3.07 8.41 -23.91
C PRO A 421 3.82 8.10 -25.22
N PRO A 422 3.90 6.82 -25.64
CA PRO A 422 4.61 6.44 -26.87
C PRO A 422 4.16 7.23 -28.11
N ASP A 423 2.85 7.48 -28.21
CA ASP A 423 2.22 8.20 -29.33
C ASP A 423 1.88 9.67 -28.97
N GLY A 424 2.40 10.18 -27.85
CA GLY A 424 2.07 11.51 -27.33
C GLY A 424 3.17 12.53 -27.58
N GLU A 425 2.78 13.73 -28.04
CA GLU A 425 3.73 14.84 -28.23
C GLU A 425 4.10 15.55 -26.93
N HIS A 426 3.21 15.54 -25.94
CA HIS A 426 3.37 16.29 -24.70
C HIS A 426 3.60 15.38 -23.49
N PHE A 427 4.36 15.92 -22.53
CA PHE A 427 4.42 15.36 -21.19
C PHE A 427 3.11 15.61 -20.45
N LEU A 428 2.65 14.60 -19.73
CA LEU A 428 1.45 14.62 -18.91
C LEU A 428 1.84 14.43 -17.44
N LEU A 429 1.19 15.18 -16.55
CA LEU A 429 1.31 14.92 -15.11
C LEU A 429 0.36 13.80 -14.72
N ALA A 430 0.83 12.95 -13.83
CA ALA A 430 0.08 11.83 -13.29
C ALA A 430 0.40 11.62 -11.82
N GLN A 431 -0.45 10.86 -11.14
CA GLN A 431 -0.22 10.38 -9.80
C GLN A 431 -0.07 8.86 -9.82
N VAL A 432 0.90 8.33 -9.05
CA VAL A 432 1.03 6.87 -8.87
C VAL A 432 -0.15 6.34 -8.05
N SER A 433 -1.09 5.69 -8.72
CA SER A 433 -2.31 5.13 -8.10
C SER A 433 -2.06 3.81 -7.37
N TRP A 434 -1.12 3.00 -7.85
CA TRP A 434 -0.62 1.80 -7.18
C TRP A 434 0.76 1.45 -7.71
N ASN A 435 1.53 0.74 -6.90
CA ASN A 435 2.85 0.21 -7.25
C ASN A 435 3.02 -1.17 -6.60
N LEU A 436 3.79 -2.02 -7.26
CA LEU A 436 3.93 -3.44 -6.95
C LEU A 436 5.26 -3.96 -7.50
N MET A 437 6.00 -4.73 -6.70
CA MET A 437 7.08 -5.58 -7.20
C MET A 437 6.52 -6.95 -7.60
N GLN A 438 6.74 -7.33 -8.85
CA GLN A 438 6.49 -8.67 -9.37
C GLN A 438 7.85 -9.27 -9.76
N LYS A 439 8.35 -10.23 -8.97
CA LYS A 439 9.75 -10.68 -9.07
C LYS A 439 10.69 -9.47 -8.96
N ASP A 440 11.47 -9.21 -10.01
CA ASP A 440 12.44 -8.11 -10.09
C ASP A 440 11.90 -6.91 -10.91
N ASP A 441 10.64 -6.98 -11.36
CA ASP A 441 9.98 -5.92 -12.11
C ASP A 441 9.15 -5.03 -11.19
N LEU A 442 9.27 -3.72 -11.39
CA LEU A 442 8.41 -2.70 -10.80
C LEU A 442 7.26 -2.41 -11.75
N LEU A 443 6.04 -2.71 -11.29
CA LEU A 443 4.81 -2.34 -11.98
C LEU A 443 4.14 -1.20 -11.23
N ILE A 444 3.70 -0.21 -12.00
CA ILE A 444 2.91 0.90 -11.47
C ILE A 444 1.65 1.08 -12.30
N GLY A 445 0.58 1.50 -11.65
CA GLY A 445 -0.54 2.13 -12.31
C GLY A 445 -0.54 3.61 -11.99
N ILE A 446 -0.66 4.43 -13.01
CA ILE A 446 -0.75 5.88 -12.85
C ILE A 446 -2.14 6.39 -13.23
N HIS A 447 -2.57 7.45 -12.57
CA HIS A 447 -3.76 8.20 -12.90
C HIS A 447 -3.34 9.56 -13.47
N VAL A 448 -3.65 9.81 -14.74
CA VAL A 448 -3.27 11.07 -15.40
C VAL A 448 -4.11 12.21 -14.86
N LEU A 449 -3.46 13.30 -14.46
CA LEU A 449 -4.13 14.53 -14.06
C LEU A 449 -4.68 15.22 -15.32
N PRO A 450 -5.96 15.62 -15.33
CA PRO A 450 -6.56 16.24 -16.52
C PRO A 450 -5.85 17.52 -16.94
N GLY A 451 -5.61 17.67 -18.24
CA GLY A 451 -5.01 18.86 -18.85
C GLY A 451 -3.54 18.67 -19.23
N VAL A 452 -3.10 19.36 -20.29
CA VAL A 452 -1.67 19.41 -20.66
C VAL A 452 -0.99 20.40 -19.70
N PRO A 453 0.00 19.96 -18.91
CA PRO A 453 0.62 20.80 -17.91
C PRO A 453 1.42 21.93 -18.53
N GLN A 454 1.34 23.10 -17.91
CA GLN A 454 2.24 24.23 -18.16
C GLN A 454 3.10 24.45 -16.92
N GLY A 455 4.42 24.51 -17.10
CA GLY A 455 5.33 24.91 -16.03
C GLY A 455 5.14 26.38 -15.69
N ILE A 456 4.96 26.68 -14.41
CA ILE A 456 4.75 28.03 -13.89
C ILE A 456 5.69 28.30 -12.70
N ALA A 457 5.79 29.57 -12.31
CA ALA A 457 6.48 29.98 -11.10
C ALA A 457 5.46 30.52 -10.08
N VAL A 458 5.58 30.15 -8.81
CA VAL A 458 4.70 30.64 -7.73
C VAL A 458 5.50 31.17 -6.56
N ARG A 459 4.99 32.20 -5.88
CA ARG A 459 5.56 32.70 -4.63
C ARG A 459 4.47 33.12 -3.65
N PRO A 460 4.73 33.09 -2.33
CA PRO A 460 3.76 33.55 -1.36
C PRO A 460 3.52 35.06 -1.49
N THR A 461 2.37 35.52 -1.01
CA THR A 461 2.09 36.96 -0.85
C THR A 461 1.71 37.25 0.61
N GLY A 462 1.82 38.50 1.03
CA GLY A 462 1.36 38.95 2.35
C GLY A 462 2.24 40.03 2.95
N LEU A 463 1.77 40.64 4.05
CA LEU A 463 2.45 41.76 4.73
C LEU A 463 3.84 41.41 5.29
N LYS A 464 4.11 40.12 5.52
CA LYS A 464 5.39 39.60 6.03
C LYS A 464 6.28 38.97 4.96
N VAL A 465 5.86 39.01 3.69
CA VAL A 465 6.61 38.41 2.59
C VAL A 465 7.37 39.51 1.85
N SER A 466 8.68 39.34 1.68
CA SER A 466 9.49 40.29 0.93
C SER A 466 9.04 40.35 -0.54
N PRO A 467 8.96 41.53 -1.18
CA PRO A 467 8.80 41.63 -2.62
C PRO A 467 9.95 40.96 -3.41
N SER A 468 11.08 40.67 -2.77
CA SER A 468 12.21 39.92 -3.33
C SER A 468 12.15 38.42 -3.06
N GLU A 469 11.05 37.90 -2.50
CA GLU A 469 10.91 36.46 -2.26
C GLU A 469 10.99 35.71 -3.60
N HIS A 470 11.79 34.64 -3.61
CA HIS A 470 12.04 33.86 -4.80
C HIS A 470 10.79 33.07 -5.20
N TYR A 471 10.57 32.96 -6.51
CA TYR A 471 9.58 32.03 -7.02
C TYR A 471 10.09 30.60 -6.91
N VAL A 472 9.15 29.68 -6.70
CA VAL A 472 9.36 28.24 -6.79
C VAL A 472 8.61 27.68 -7.99
N ARG A 473 9.02 26.51 -8.44
CA ARG A 473 8.37 25.78 -9.54
C ARG A 473 6.97 25.33 -9.12
N ALA A 474 6.03 25.36 -10.05
CA ALA A 474 4.71 24.76 -9.93
C ALA A 474 4.17 24.42 -11.33
N PHE A 475 2.98 23.85 -11.41
CA PHE A 475 2.31 23.58 -12.68
C PHE A 475 0.89 24.11 -12.70
N LEU A 476 0.48 24.61 -13.85
CA LEU A 476 -0.90 24.91 -14.18
C LEU A 476 -1.45 23.80 -15.07
N LEU A 477 -2.58 23.22 -14.67
CA LEU A 477 -3.36 22.30 -15.48
C LEU A 477 -4.59 23.05 -16.00
N PRO A 478 -4.74 23.23 -17.33
CA PRO A 478 -5.88 23.93 -17.90
C PRO A 478 -7.17 23.12 -17.73
N ALA A 479 -8.30 23.81 -17.77
CA ALA A 479 -9.62 23.18 -17.73
C ALA A 479 -9.81 22.22 -18.92
N VAL A 480 -10.49 21.10 -18.69
CA VAL A 480 -10.84 20.12 -19.72
C VAL A 480 -12.37 20.01 -19.77
N PRO A 481 -13.06 20.85 -20.59
CA PRO A 481 -14.53 20.89 -20.63
C PRO A 481 -15.17 19.54 -20.94
N ALA A 482 -14.55 18.74 -21.81
CA ALA A 482 -15.02 17.40 -22.18
C ALA A 482 -15.10 16.44 -20.97
N LEU A 483 -14.29 16.66 -19.93
CA LEU A 483 -14.27 15.87 -18.70
C LEU A 483 -15.00 16.56 -17.54
N LYS A 484 -15.53 17.77 -17.74
CA LYS A 484 -16.06 18.65 -16.67
C LYS A 484 -15.03 18.92 -15.57
N GLU A 485 -13.76 19.03 -15.96
CA GLU A 485 -12.66 19.33 -15.05
C GLU A 485 -12.27 20.80 -15.18
N GLU A 486 -12.19 21.49 -14.05
CA GLU A 486 -11.78 22.90 -13.97
C GLU A 486 -10.26 23.05 -14.02
N ALA A 487 -9.76 24.28 -14.19
CA ALA A 487 -8.33 24.56 -14.15
C ALA A 487 -7.81 24.39 -12.71
N THR A 488 -6.63 23.79 -12.56
CA THR A 488 -6.05 23.49 -11.25
C THR A 488 -4.56 23.83 -11.21
N LEU A 489 -4.04 24.01 -10.00
CA LEU A 489 -2.60 24.16 -9.76
C LEU A 489 -2.05 22.88 -9.12
N VAL A 490 -0.84 22.50 -9.52
CA VAL A 490 -0.02 21.50 -8.83
C VAL A 490 1.13 22.23 -8.16
N LEU A 491 1.12 22.24 -6.83
CA LEU A 491 2.06 22.96 -5.99
C LEU A 491 2.97 21.97 -5.25
N PRO A 492 4.18 22.40 -4.83
CA PRO A 492 4.97 21.63 -3.89
C PRO A 492 4.21 21.44 -2.57
N ARG A 493 4.48 20.35 -1.86
CA ARG A 493 3.81 20.04 -0.59
C ARG A 493 4.02 21.14 0.46
N GLY A 494 2.98 21.43 1.25
CA GLY A 494 2.98 22.45 2.30
C GLY A 494 2.65 23.88 1.81
N TRP A 495 2.27 24.04 0.54
CA TRP A 495 1.90 25.34 -0.02
C TRP A 495 0.42 25.67 0.16
N PHE A 496 -0.43 24.65 0.19
CA PHE A 496 -1.86 24.82 0.33
C PHE A 496 -2.24 25.31 1.71
N GLN A 497 -2.93 26.45 1.72
CA GLN A 497 -3.76 26.89 2.82
C GLN A 497 -5.00 27.51 2.16
N ALA A 498 -6.19 27.12 2.62
CA ALA A 498 -7.44 27.65 2.09
C ALA A 498 -7.41 29.18 2.13
N GLU A 499 -7.88 29.82 1.05
CA GLU A 499 -7.96 31.27 0.88
C GLU A 499 -6.62 32.00 0.77
N ARG A 500 -5.48 31.28 0.79
CA ARG A 500 -4.15 31.88 0.61
C ARG A 500 -4.05 32.50 -0.78
N VAL A 501 -3.53 33.71 -0.85
CA VAL A 501 -3.19 34.36 -2.12
C VAL A 501 -1.72 34.08 -2.46
N VAL A 502 -1.49 33.58 -3.66
CA VAL A 502 -0.17 33.37 -4.25
C VAL A 502 -0.01 34.22 -5.48
N GLU A 503 1.21 34.68 -5.73
CA GLU A 503 1.56 35.32 -6.99
C GLU A 503 2.12 34.25 -7.92
N VAL A 504 1.57 34.20 -9.12
CA VAL A 504 1.91 33.24 -10.17
C VAL A 504 2.49 33.99 -11.34
N PHE A 505 3.56 33.45 -11.90
CA PHE A 505 4.22 33.98 -13.08
C PHE A 505 4.25 32.91 -14.17
N THR A 506 3.65 33.25 -15.30
CA THR A 506 3.73 32.55 -16.58
C THR A 506 4.51 33.44 -17.56
N ASP A 507 3.79 34.12 -18.44
CA ASP A 507 4.18 35.27 -19.26
C ASP A 507 4.01 36.59 -18.50
N ARG A 508 3.04 36.65 -17.58
CA ARG A 508 2.69 37.82 -16.79
C ARG A 508 2.44 37.43 -15.34
N GLN A 509 2.62 38.40 -14.45
CA GLN A 509 2.23 38.24 -13.05
C GLN A 509 0.70 38.20 -12.94
N ALA A 510 0.19 37.25 -12.16
CA ALA A 510 -1.20 37.18 -11.74
C ALA A 510 -1.26 36.79 -10.27
N LYS A 511 -2.25 37.32 -9.56
CA LYS A 511 -2.57 36.87 -8.20
C LYS A 511 -3.70 35.87 -8.25
N LEU A 512 -3.49 34.73 -7.62
CA LEU A 512 -4.45 33.64 -7.54
C LEU A 512 -4.74 33.34 -6.08
N LYS A 513 -6.01 33.14 -5.76
CA LYS A 513 -6.46 32.71 -4.44
C LYS A 513 -6.73 31.21 -4.46
N LEU A 514 -6.07 30.47 -3.59
CA LEU A 514 -6.20 29.02 -3.47
C LEU A 514 -7.56 28.66 -2.86
N GLY A 515 -8.27 27.73 -3.51
CA GLY A 515 -9.60 27.25 -3.13
C GLY A 515 -9.54 25.95 -2.33
N GLU A 516 -10.03 24.86 -2.95
CA GLU A 516 -10.13 23.54 -2.35
C GLU A 516 -8.93 22.64 -2.72
N LEU A 517 -8.51 21.80 -1.78
CA LEU A 517 -7.53 20.73 -2.01
C LEU A 517 -8.24 19.53 -2.65
N LEU A 518 -7.96 19.28 -3.93
CA LEU A 518 -8.54 18.17 -4.68
C LEU A 518 -7.81 16.85 -4.44
N GLY A 519 -6.51 16.92 -4.19
CA GLY A 519 -5.67 15.74 -3.96
C GLY A 519 -4.28 16.13 -3.49
N GLN A 520 -3.58 15.19 -2.86
CA GLN A 520 -2.19 15.39 -2.44
C GLN A 520 -1.43 14.07 -2.54
N GLY A 521 -0.12 14.19 -2.75
CA GLY A 521 0.85 13.11 -2.73
C GLY A 521 1.95 13.34 -1.69
N PRO A 522 2.99 12.49 -1.64
CA PRO A 522 4.16 12.71 -0.81
C PRO A 522 4.93 13.99 -1.18
N ASP A 523 4.85 14.44 -2.44
CA ASP A 523 5.65 15.51 -3.03
C ASP A 523 4.84 16.64 -3.73
N PHE A 524 3.50 16.57 -3.76
CA PHE A 524 2.66 17.59 -4.38
C PHE A 524 1.29 17.79 -3.71
N GLU A 525 0.67 18.93 -3.99
CA GLU A 525 -0.72 19.27 -3.67
C GLU A 525 -1.43 19.76 -4.94
N ARG A 526 -2.63 19.26 -5.24
CA ARG A 526 -3.47 19.71 -6.36
C ARG A 526 -4.65 20.50 -5.85
N VAL A 527 -4.78 21.74 -6.29
CA VAL A 527 -5.73 22.71 -5.72
C VAL A 527 -6.52 23.43 -6.80
N THR A 528 -7.78 23.77 -6.49
CA THR A 528 -8.53 24.76 -7.29
C THR A 528 -8.05 26.17 -6.95
N TYR A 529 -8.35 27.13 -7.83
CA TYR A 529 -8.01 28.52 -7.59
C TYR A 529 -9.03 29.47 -8.24
N THR A 530 -9.04 30.71 -7.76
CA THR A 530 -9.76 31.82 -8.39
C THR A 530 -8.80 32.96 -8.67
N ARG A 531 -9.04 33.72 -9.74
CA ARG A 531 -8.24 34.91 -10.06
C ARG A 531 -8.73 36.08 -9.20
N THR A 532 -7.81 36.73 -8.51
CA THR A 532 -8.09 37.92 -7.68
C THR A 532 -7.92 39.21 -8.44
#